data_AF-A0A3S9BAC4-F1
#
_entry.id   AF-A0A3S9BAC4-F1
#
_cell.length_a   1.000
_cell.length_b   1.000
_cell.length_c   1.000
_cell.angle_alpha   90.00
_cell.angle_beta   90.00
_cell.angle_gamma   90.00
#
_symmetry.space_group_name_H-M   'P 1'
#
loop_
_entity.id
_entity.type
_entity.pdbx_description
1 polymer ?
#
loop_
_entity_poly.entity_id
_entity_poly.type
_entity_poly.pdbx_seq_one_letter_code
_entity_poly.pdbx_strand_id
1 'polypeptide(L)'
;MPAAHVAWCANRYRSYREETNTYRPYSGGEQTCVSPYADEQVGDRSGEAAIQSASISGIASGLSASHISDCQSRYRSYRVSDNSYQPYGGGPRRQC
;
A
#
# COMPACT_ATOMS: atom_id res chain seq x y z
N MET A 1 -14.37 2.48 -4.25
CA MET A 1 -13.22 2.31 -5.16
C MET A 1 -12.42 3.61 -5.17
N PRO A 2 -11.09 3.60 -4.99
CA PRO A 2 -10.31 4.82 -4.82
C PRO A 2 -10.34 5.70 -6.08
N ALA A 3 -10.47 7.01 -5.90
CA ALA A 3 -10.54 7.97 -6.99
C ALA A 3 -9.28 7.96 -7.88
N ALA A 4 -8.11 7.73 -7.28
CA ALA A 4 -6.85 7.59 -7.99
C ALA A 4 -6.82 6.37 -8.93
N HIS A 5 -7.37 5.24 -8.50
CA HIS A 5 -7.52 4.03 -9.32
C HIS A 5 -8.45 4.28 -10.51
N VAL A 6 -9.61 4.90 -10.26
CA VAL A 6 -10.60 5.21 -11.30
C VAL A 6 -10.00 6.13 -12.36
N ALA A 7 -9.33 7.22 -11.94
CA ALA A 7 -8.69 8.18 -12.85
C ALA A 7 -7.58 7.53 -13.69
N TRP A 8 -6.77 6.66 -13.09
CA TRP A 8 -5.72 5.93 -13.81
C TRP A 8 -6.31 4.97 -14.84
N CYS A 9 -7.32 4.18 -14.45
CA CYS A 9 -7.98 3.23 -15.34
C CYS A 9 -8.69 3.93 -16.51
N ALA A 10 -9.39 5.04 -16.24
CA ALA A 10 -10.07 5.83 -17.27
C ALA A 10 -9.09 6.45 -18.28
N ASN A 11 -7.92 6.89 -17.82
CA ASN A 11 -6.89 7.44 -18.70
C ASN A 11 -6.16 6.33 -19.51
N ARG A 12 -5.99 5.14 -18.92
CA ARG A 12 -5.29 4.01 -19.54
C ARG A 12 -6.15 3.28 -20.58
N TYR A 13 -7.43 3.08 -20.27
CA TYR A 13 -8.35 2.27 -21.07
C TYR A 13 -9.57 3.10 -21.48
N ARG A 14 -9.73 3.32 -22.79
CA ARG A 14 -10.81 4.16 -23.36
C ARG A 14 -12.21 3.58 -23.12
N SER A 15 -12.32 2.26 -22.98
CA SER A 15 -13.57 1.52 -22.75
C SER A 15 -13.77 1.14 -21.28
N TYR A 16 -13.14 1.85 -20.36
CA TYR A 16 -13.25 1.60 -18.93
C TYR A 16 -14.59 2.07 -18.37
N ARG A 17 -15.17 1.27 -17.48
CA ARG A 17 -16.37 1.58 -16.70
C ARG A 17 -16.03 1.65 -15.23
N GLU A 18 -16.31 2.79 -14.61
CA GLU A 18 -16.08 3.02 -13.19
C GLU A 18 -17.02 2.22 -12.28
N GLU A 19 -18.26 2.00 -12.75
CA GLU A 19 -19.32 1.28 -12.03
C GLU A 19 -18.97 -0.18 -11.71
N THR A 20 -18.37 -0.88 -12.68
CA THR A 20 -18.05 -2.31 -12.61
C THR A 20 -16.55 -2.57 -12.52
N ASN A 21 -15.74 -1.51 -12.61
CA ASN A 21 -14.28 -1.58 -12.73
C ASN A 21 -13.78 -2.45 -13.88
N THR A 22 -14.59 -2.58 -14.94
CA THR A 22 -14.23 -3.41 -16.10
C THR A 22 -13.82 -2.55 -17.29
N TYR A 23 -12.95 -3.09 -18.13
CA TYR A 23 -12.62 -2.55 -19.44
C TYR A 23 -12.65 -3.66 -20.48
N ARG A 24 -12.82 -3.29 -21.75
CA ARG A 24 -12.82 -4.24 -22.88
C ARG A 24 -11.50 -4.21 -23.63
N PRO A 25 -10.62 -5.23 -23.49
CA PRO A 25 -9.43 -5.36 -24.33
C PRO A 25 -9.79 -5.74 -25.77
N TYR A 26 -8.83 -5.53 -26.68
CA TYR A 26 -8.95 -5.92 -28.09
C TYR A 26 -9.11 -7.44 -28.30
N SER A 27 -8.61 -8.24 -27.36
CA SER A 27 -8.74 -9.71 -27.38
C SER A 27 -10.15 -10.23 -27.09
N GLY A 28 -11.10 -9.32 -26.80
CA GLY A 28 -12.47 -9.67 -26.41
C GLY A 28 -12.61 -9.94 -24.91
N GLY A 29 -13.86 -9.89 -24.42
CA GLY A 29 -14.20 -10.04 -23.00
C GLY A 29 -14.18 -8.72 -22.22
N GLU A 30 -14.70 -8.76 -20.99
CA GLU A 30 -14.58 -7.69 -20.00
C GLU A 30 -13.54 -8.12 -18.95
N GLN A 31 -12.52 -7.30 -18.73
CA GLN A 31 -11.50 -7.53 -17.71
C GLN A 31 -11.56 -6.47 -16.62
N THR A 32 -11.38 -6.87 -15.38
CA THR A 32 -11.24 -5.96 -14.25
C THR A 32 -9.94 -5.15 -14.37
N CYS A 33 -10.02 -3.83 -14.19
CA CYS A 33 -8.84 -2.98 -14.19
C CYS A 33 -8.07 -3.11 -12.89
N VAL A 34 -6.76 -3.36 -12.98
CA VAL A 34 -5.86 -3.42 -11.82
C VAL A 34 -4.89 -2.25 -11.91
N SER A 35 -4.96 -1.34 -10.93
CA SER A 35 -4.04 -0.21 -10.80
C SER A 35 -3.21 -0.36 -9.52
N PRO A 36 -1.98 0.18 -9.46
CA PRO A 36 -1.25 0.28 -8.20
C PRO A 36 -2.00 1.05 -7.11
N TYR A 37 -2.94 1.94 -7.49
CA TYR A 37 -3.75 2.73 -6.56
C TYR A 37 -5.02 2.01 -6.08
N ALA A 38 -5.22 0.73 -6.43
CA ALA A 38 -6.45 -0.02 -6.11
C ALA A 38 -6.68 -0.19 -4.59
N ASP A 39 -5.61 -0.16 -3.79
CA ASP A 39 -5.60 -0.41 -2.35
C ASP A 39 -5.27 0.85 -1.52
N GLU A 40 -5.23 2.04 -2.13
CA GLU A 40 -5.02 3.30 -1.39
C GLU A 40 -6.29 3.74 -0.61
N GLN A 41 -6.81 2.83 0.23
CA GLN A 41 -7.68 3.10 1.37
C GLN A 41 -6.83 3.14 2.66
N VAL A 42 -5.90 4.09 2.73
CA VAL A 42 -5.49 4.69 4.01
C VAL A 42 -5.63 6.19 3.83
N GLY A 43 -6.88 6.64 3.95
CA GLY A 43 -7.27 8.02 3.70
C GLY A 43 -8.59 8.35 4.37
N ASP A 44 -8.76 7.90 5.62
CA ASP A 44 -9.55 8.69 6.56
C ASP A 44 -8.84 10.05 6.67
N ARG A 45 -9.44 11.06 6.04
CA ARG A 45 -9.07 12.44 6.26
C ARG A 45 -9.95 12.97 7.38
N SER A 46 -9.45 12.90 8.60
CA SER A 46 -9.76 13.91 9.62
C SER A 46 -8.51 14.74 9.79
N GLY A 47 -8.49 15.91 9.14
CA GLY A 47 -7.34 16.79 9.17
C GLY A 47 -7.23 17.46 10.52
N GLU A 48 -6.10 17.32 11.20
CA GLU A 48 -5.65 18.26 12.22
C GLU A 48 -4.12 18.38 12.15
N ALA A 49 -3.68 19.62 12.01
CA ALA A 49 -2.28 20.00 11.96
C ALA A 49 -1.62 19.77 13.34
N ALA A 50 -0.50 19.05 13.36
CA ALA A 50 0.53 19.27 14.38
C ALA A 50 1.88 18.73 13.87
N ILE A 51 2.78 19.67 13.60
CA ILE A 51 4.23 19.43 13.54
C ILE A 51 4.70 18.99 14.94
N GLN A 52 5.60 18.01 15.02
CA GLN A 52 6.68 17.87 16.02
C GLN A 52 7.62 16.73 15.57
N SER A 53 8.83 16.99 15.06
CA SER A 53 10.09 17.33 15.75
C SER A 53 10.87 16.12 16.31
N ALA A 54 12.13 16.00 15.85
CA ALA A 54 13.30 15.36 16.48
C ALA A 54 13.58 13.85 16.27
N SER A 55 14.44 13.58 15.29
CA SER A 55 15.74 12.87 15.39
C SER A 55 15.92 11.69 16.38
N ILE A 56 15.71 10.47 15.84
CA ILE A 56 16.38 9.16 16.05
C ILE A 56 16.89 8.71 17.44
N SER A 57 16.25 7.69 18.02
CA SER A 57 16.86 6.40 18.41
C SER A 57 15.82 5.47 19.04
N GLY A 58 15.34 4.48 18.28
CA GLY A 58 14.34 3.50 18.73
C GLY A 58 13.18 3.40 17.74
N ILE A 59 13.49 2.88 16.55
CA ILE A 59 12.61 2.75 15.38
C ILE A 59 11.30 1.96 15.61
N ALA A 60 11.02 1.46 16.81
CA ALA A 60 9.71 0.93 17.19
C ALA A 60 8.70 2.02 17.63
N SER A 61 9.18 3.21 18.02
CA SER A 61 8.37 4.21 18.74
C SER A 61 7.67 5.22 17.82
N GLY A 62 8.00 5.21 16.53
CA GLY A 62 7.41 6.09 15.50
C GLY A 62 6.75 5.34 14.35
N LEU A 63 6.71 4.00 14.38
CA LEU A 63 6.02 3.22 13.37
C LEU A 63 4.55 3.10 13.75
N SER A 64 3.68 3.36 12.77
CA SER A 64 2.24 3.19 12.96
C SER A 64 1.91 1.72 13.25
N ALA A 65 0.94 1.49 14.13
CA ALA A 65 0.49 0.14 14.48
C ALA A 65 0.07 -0.68 13.23
N SER A 66 -0.47 0.00 12.21
CA SER A 66 -0.82 -0.58 10.93
C SER A 66 0.40 -1.09 10.15
N HIS A 67 1.50 -0.33 10.12
CA HIS A 67 2.75 -0.76 9.47
C HIS A 67 3.36 -1.97 10.18
N ILE A 68 3.39 -1.94 11.52
CA ILE A 68 3.87 -3.06 12.34
C ILE A 68 3.05 -4.34 12.06
N SER A 69 1.72 -4.21 11.94
CA SER A 69 0.82 -5.35 11.67
C SER A 69 0.98 -5.90 10.26
N ASP A 70 1.17 -5.07 9.24
CA ASP A 70 1.42 -5.52 7.86
C ASP A 70 2.74 -6.30 7.79
N CYS A 71 3.82 -5.72 8.32
CA CYS A 71 5.14 -6.34 8.32
C CYS A 71 5.17 -7.67 9.08
N GLN A 72 4.50 -7.75 10.23
CA GLN A 72 4.41 -8.98 11.01
C GLN A 72 3.60 -10.06 10.29
N SER A 73 2.54 -9.68 9.57
CA SER A 73 1.72 -10.62 8.78
C SER A 73 2.46 -11.13 7.56
N ARG A 74 3.23 -10.24 6.91
CA ARG A 74 3.96 -10.52 5.68
C ARG A 74 5.27 -11.27 5.92
N TYR A 75 5.94 -11.00 7.03
CA TYR A 75 7.22 -11.60 7.40
C TYR A 75 7.18 -12.17 8.83
N ARG A 76 7.12 -13.50 8.92
CA ARG A 76 7.05 -14.22 10.20
C ARG A 76 8.27 -14.01 11.13
N SER A 77 9.40 -13.53 10.60
CA SER A 77 10.62 -13.21 11.35
C SER A 77 10.80 -11.70 11.61
N TYR A 78 9.74 -10.91 11.45
CA TYR A 78 9.78 -9.48 11.71
C TYR A 78 10.07 -9.17 13.19
N ARG A 79 10.93 -8.17 13.42
CA ARG A 79 11.25 -7.63 14.74
C ARG A 79 10.84 -6.17 14.82
N VAL A 80 9.89 -5.88 15.69
CA VAL A 80 9.40 -4.51 15.93
C VAL A 80 10.48 -3.59 16.49
N SER A 81 11.37 -4.13 17.34
CA SER A 81 12.41 -3.34 18.04
C SER A 81 13.36 -2.60 17.10
N ASP A 82 13.65 -3.19 15.94
CA ASP A 82 14.60 -2.68 14.96
C ASP A 82 13.98 -2.57 13.55
N ASN A 83 12.65 -2.61 13.46
CA ASN A 83 11.89 -2.62 12.19
C ASN A 83 12.49 -3.54 11.11
N SER A 84 12.99 -4.71 11.49
CA SER A 84 13.79 -5.55 10.58
C SER A 84 13.23 -6.95 10.45
N TYR A 85 13.24 -7.49 9.23
CA TYR A 85 12.80 -8.84 8.91
C TYR A 85 13.90 -9.65 8.23
N GLN A 86 13.75 -10.97 8.30
CA GLN A 86 14.66 -11.93 7.67
C GLN A 86 14.07 -12.44 6.35
N PRO A 87 14.70 -12.18 5.18
CA PRO A 87 14.25 -12.76 3.92
C PRO A 87 14.56 -14.27 3.83
N TYR A 88 13.74 -15.01 3.09
CA TYR A 88 13.80 -16.47 2.96
C TYR A 88 15.10 -17.04 2.35
N GLY A 89 15.99 -16.18 1.83
CA GLY A 89 17.28 -16.56 1.25
C GLY A 89 18.48 -16.53 2.21
N GLY A 90 18.27 -16.31 3.51
CA GLY A 90 19.36 -16.40 4.51
C GLY A 90 20.37 -15.24 4.51
N GLY A 91 19.98 -14.06 4.01
CA GLY A 91 20.83 -12.86 3.95
C GLY A 91 20.80 -12.00 5.22
N PRO A 92 21.42 -10.80 5.21
CA PRO A 92 21.28 -9.85 6.31
C PRO A 92 19.83 -9.42 6.51
N ARG A 93 19.48 -9.03 7.74
CA ARG A 93 18.14 -8.49 8.06
C ARG A 93 17.90 -7.21 7.25
N ARG A 94 16.68 -7.05 6.74
CA ARG A 94 16.28 -5.87 5.96
C ARG A 94 15.21 -5.11 6.71
N GLN A 95 15.18 -3.79 6.51
CA GLN A 95 14.07 -3.01 7.02
C GLN A 95 12.79 -3.36 6.29
N CYS A 96 11.72 -3.46 7.07
CA CYS A 96 10.39 -3.26 6.54
C CYS A 96 10.17 -1.73 6.39
#